data_AF-A0A4V1T151-F1
#
_entry.id   AF-A0A4V1T151-F1
#
_cell.length_a   1.000
_cell.length_b   1.000
_cell.length_c   1.000
_cell.angle_alpha   90.00
_cell.angle_beta   90.00
_cell.angle_gamma   90.00
#
_symmetry.space_group_name_H-M   'P 1'
#
loop_
_entity.id
_entity.type
_entity.pdbx_description
1 polymer ?
#
loop_
_entity_poly.entity_id
_entity_poly.type
_entity_poly.pdbx_seq_one_letter_code
_entity_poly.pdbx_strand_id
1 'polypeptide(L)'
;AVCPANITGKLLSPRKIMMDTRDRITEIGRNLDIHDASFTDEKTLLDNYISREEIWACTSCNACVEACPVNINPLEIITELRRFTVMEESKAPQSLNNMFGNLENNGAPWKYAAADRLNWIEES
;
A
#
# COMPACT_ATOMS: atom_id res chain seq x y z
N ALA A 1 -2.92 -9.95 -17.54
CA ALA A 1 -2.68 -9.46 -16.17
C ALA A 1 -3.65 -10.18 -15.24
N VAL A 2 -3.17 -10.77 -14.14
CA VAL A 2 -4.03 -11.57 -13.21
C VAL A 2 -4.66 -10.71 -12.11
N CYS A 3 -4.12 -9.51 -11.86
CA CYS A 3 -4.62 -8.61 -10.84
C CYS A 3 -6.05 -8.12 -11.15
N PRO A 4 -7.06 -8.39 -10.29
CA PRO A 4 -8.44 -7.94 -10.50
C PRO A 4 -8.56 -6.41 -10.54
N ALA A 5 -7.78 -5.71 -9.72
CA ALA A 5 -7.74 -4.25 -9.73
C ALA A 5 -7.26 -3.68 -11.07
N ASN A 6 -6.26 -4.32 -11.69
CA ASN A 6 -5.79 -3.92 -13.02
C ASN A 6 -6.82 -4.25 -14.13
N ILE A 7 -7.50 -5.40 -14.02
CA ILE A 7 -8.54 -5.81 -14.99
C ILE A 7 -9.72 -4.82 -14.98
N THR A 8 -10.05 -4.27 -13.82
CA THR A 8 -11.12 -3.26 -13.67
C THR A 8 -10.71 -1.85 -14.11
N GLY A 9 -9.52 -1.68 -14.71
CA GLY A 9 -9.07 -0.40 -15.26
C GLY A 9 -8.50 0.57 -14.21
N LYS A 10 -8.23 0.11 -12.98
CA LYS A 10 -7.51 0.93 -12.00
C LYS A 10 -6.05 1.12 -12.42
N LEU A 11 -5.42 2.19 -11.94
CA LEU A 11 -4.03 2.54 -12.25
C LEU A 11 -2.99 1.50 -11.79
N LEU A 12 -3.36 0.60 -10.87
CA LEU A 12 -2.45 -0.38 -10.30
C LEU A 12 -2.04 -1.47 -11.31
N SER A 13 -0.73 -1.55 -11.55
CA SER A 13 -0.08 -2.70 -12.18
C SER A 13 0.99 -3.29 -11.26
N PRO A 14 0.81 -4.51 -10.72
CA PRO A 14 1.80 -5.12 -9.82
C PRO A 14 3.18 -5.31 -10.46
N ARG A 15 3.24 -5.57 -11.77
CA ARG A 15 4.50 -5.68 -12.49
C ARG A 15 5.20 -4.32 -12.58
N LYS A 16 4.44 -3.25 -12.80
CA LYS A 16 4.98 -1.89 -12.90
C LYS A 16 5.67 -1.50 -11.58
N ILE A 17 5.01 -1.70 -10.44
CA ILE A 17 5.58 -1.41 -9.11
C ILE A 17 6.93 -2.11 -8.88
N MET A 18 7.07 -3.38 -9.29
CA MET A 18 8.35 -4.10 -9.20
C MET A 18 9.45 -3.49 -10.09
N MET A 19 9.10 -3.12 -11.32
CA MET A 19 10.05 -2.52 -12.26
C MET A 19 10.46 -1.12 -11.81
N ASP A 20 9.52 -0.30 -11.36
CA ASP A 20 9.77 1.05 -10.84
C ASP A 20 10.70 1.01 -9.62
N THR A 21 10.48 0.04 -8.72
CA THR A 21 11.36 -0.18 -7.56
C THR A 21 12.77 -0.56 -7.99
N ARG A 22 12.91 -1.49 -8.95
CA ARG A 22 14.22 -1.86 -9.51
C ARG A 22 14.92 -0.68 -10.16
N ASP A 23 14.20 0.07 -10.99
CA ASP A 23 14.74 1.18 -11.75
C ASP A 23 15.22 2.28 -10.80
N ARG A 24 14.46 2.54 -9.72
CA ARG A 24 14.88 3.46 -8.66
C ARG A 24 16.16 3.02 -7.96
N ILE A 25 16.25 1.74 -7.54
CA ILE A 25 17.45 1.20 -6.89
C ILE A 25 18.66 1.28 -7.82
N THR A 26 18.46 1.00 -9.11
CA THR A 26 19.53 1.06 -10.12
C THR A 26 20.00 2.50 -10.37
N GLU A 27 19.08 3.47 -10.39
CA GLU A 27 19.40 4.90 -10.51
C GLU A 27 20.20 5.39 -9.30
N ILE A 28 19.78 5.03 -8.07
CA ILE A 28 20.54 5.33 -6.85
C ILE A 28 21.94 4.72 -6.92
N GLY A 29 22.07 3.45 -7.30
CA GLY A 29 23.37 2.78 -7.42
C GLY A 29 24.31 3.51 -8.38
N ARG A 30 23.84 3.86 -9.59
CA ARG A 30 24.64 4.62 -10.56
C ARG A 30 25.03 6.00 -10.05
N ASN A 31 24.12 6.68 -9.36
CA ASN A 31 24.40 7.99 -8.80
C ASN A 31 25.47 7.90 -7.70
N LEU A 32 25.46 6.85 -6.87
CA LEU A 32 26.49 6.59 -5.86
C LEU A 32 27.83 6.14 -6.46
N ASP A 33 27.84 5.51 -7.64
CA ASP A 33 29.08 5.15 -8.35
C ASP A 33 29.78 6.37 -8.98
N ILE A 34 29.00 7.37 -9.42
CA ILE A 34 29.49 8.59 -10.09
C ILE A 34 29.80 9.70 -9.08
N HIS A 35 29.02 9.79 -8.00
CA HIS A 35 29.14 10.80 -6.96
C HIS A 35 29.68 10.20 -5.65
N ASP A 36 29.89 11.04 -4.63
CA ASP A 36 30.25 10.57 -3.28
C ASP A 36 29.03 9.90 -2.59
N ALA A 37 29.27 9.06 -1.59
CA ALA A 37 28.28 8.33 -0.82
C ALA A 37 27.19 9.20 -0.15
N SER A 38 27.41 10.52 -0.11
CA SER A 38 26.47 11.52 0.43
C SER A 38 25.54 12.12 -0.62
N PHE A 39 25.57 11.67 -1.87
CA PHE A 39 24.72 12.21 -2.93
C PHE A 39 23.27 11.78 -2.77
N THR A 40 22.37 12.76 -2.65
CA THR A 40 20.92 12.57 -2.64
C THR A 40 20.30 13.32 -3.81
N ASP A 41 19.40 12.68 -4.55
CA ASP A 41 18.78 13.25 -5.76
C ASP A 41 17.36 13.76 -5.52
N GLU A 42 16.99 13.99 -4.25
CA GLU A 42 15.67 14.47 -3.78
C GLU A 42 14.45 13.64 -4.24
N LYS A 43 14.64 12.56 -5.00
CA LYS A 43 13.55 11.70 -5.50
C LYS A 43 13.23 10.60 -4.51
N THR A 44 11.94 10.37 -4.29
CA THR A 44 11.43 9.28 -3.47
C THR A 44 10.76 8.21 -4.33
N LEU A 45 10.73 6.96 -3.85
CA LEU A 45 10.05 5.88 -4.57
C LEU A 45 8.53 6.16 -4.66
N LEU A 46 7.95 6.63 -3.55
CA LEU A 46 6.58 7.11 -3.47
C LEU A 46 6.50 8.53 -4.08
N ASP A 47 5.37 8.85 -4.73
CA ASP A 47 5.04 10.12 -5.39
C ASP A 47 5.81 10.42 -6.70
N ASN A 48 7.08 10.02 -6.87
CA ASN A 48 7.79 10.21 -8.15
C ASN A 48 7.64 9.02 -9.12
N TYR A 49 7.74 7.79 -8.63
CA TYR A 49 7.67 6.58 -9.47
C TYR A 49 6.35 5.85 -9.27
N ILE A 50 5.93 5.71 -8.01
CA ILE A 50 4.70 5.03 -7.62
C ILE A 50 3.74 6.05 -7.01
N SER A 51 2.55 6.18 -7.59
CA SER A 51 1.53 7.06 -7.03
C SER A 51 0.82 6.45 -5.81
N ARG A 52 0.31 7.31 -4.94
CA ARG A 52 -0.48 6.88 -3.76
C ARG A 52 -1.76 6.14 -4.17
N GLU A 53 -2.37 6.53 -5.28
CA GLU A 53 -3.59 5.89 -5.79
C GLU A 53 -3.32 4.44 -6.25
N GLU A 54 -2.15 4.19 -6.85
CA GLU A 54 -1.73 2.84 -7.25
C GLU A 54 -1.59 1.91 -6.04
N ILE A 55 -0.92 2.36 -4.97
CA ILE A 55 -0.76 1.52 -3.78
C ILE A 55 -2.10 1.24 -3.11
N TRP A 56 -3.04 2.20 -3.05
CA TRP A 56 -4.34 2.03 -2.39
C TRP A 56 -5.37 1.26 -3.25
N ALA A 57 -5.17 1.18 -4.56
CA ALA A 57 -6.00 0.35 -5.44
C ALA A 57 -5.84 -1.17 -5.20
N CYS A 58 -4.76 -1.61 -4.54
CA CYS A 58 -4.51 -3.03 -4.25
C CYS A 58 -5.52 -3.58 -3.24
N THR A 59 -6.17 -4.70 -3.56
CA THR A 59 -7.14 -5.36 -2.67
C THR A 59 -6.53 -6.50 -1.84
N SER A 60 -5.20 -6.63 -1.83
CA SER A 60 -4.47 -7.71 -1.14
C SER A 60 -4.98 -9.13 -1.47
N CYS A 61 -5.50 -9.34 -2.68
CA CYS A 61 -6.06 -10.62 -3.12
C CYS A 61 -5.01 -11.71 -3.45
N ASN A 62 -3.72 -11.44 -3.28
CA ASN A 62 -2.58 -12.34 -3.52
C ASN A 62 -2.39 -12.90 -4.95
N ALA A 63 -3.31 -12.62 -5.88
CA ALA A 63 -3.29 -13.18 -7.22
C ALA A 63 -2.02 -12.89 -8.05
N CYS A 64 -1.31 -11.77 -7.78
CA CYS A 64 -0.05 -11.45 -8.46
C CYS A 64 1.13 -12.31 -8.01
N VAL A 65 1.13 -12.78 -6.75
CA VAL A 65 2.18 -13.62 -6.17
C VAL A 65 2.04 -15.04 -6.70
N GLU A 66 0.82 -15.58 -6.65
CA GLU A 66 0.51 -16.94 -7.10
C GLU A 66 0.74 -17.14 -8.60
N ALA A 67 0.46 -16.13 -9.41
CA ALA A 67 0.68 -16.19 -10.85
C ALA A 67 2.14 -15.99 -11.27
N CYS A 68 3.05 -15.65 -10.35
CA CYS A 68 4.42 -15.30 -10.71
C CYS A 68 5.28 -16.56 -10.99
N PRO A 69 5.78 -16.75 -12.23
CA PRO A 69 6.56 -17.95 -12.58
C PRO A 69 7.96 -17.99 -11.95
N VAL A 70 8.44 -16.85 -11.44
CA VAL A 70 9.77 -16.69 -10.81
C VAL A 70 9.67 -16.41 -9.31
N ASN A 71 8.49 -16.62 -8.72
CA ASN A 71 8.24 -16.53 -7.29
C ASN A 71 8.64 -15.19 -6.64
N ILE A 72 8.32 -14.09 -7.33
CA ILE A 72 8.48 -12.72 -6.79
C ILE A 72 7.20 -12.33 -6.04
N ASN A 73 7.35 -11.51 -5.01
CA ASN A 73 6.23 -11.01 -4.20
C ASN A 73 6.01 -9.48 -4.37
N PRO A 74 5.22 -9.03 -5.36
CA PRO A 74 4.86 -7.61 -5.49
C PRO A 74 3.97 -7.10 -4.35
N LEU A 75 3.23 -7.99 -3.68
CA LEU A 75 2.28 -7.61 -2.63
C LEU A 75 3.01 -7.07 -1.39
N GLU A 76 4.17 -7.62 -1.08
CA GLU A 76 5.00 -7.21 0.05
C GLU A 76 5.44 -5.75 -0.06
N ILE A 77 6.04 -5.36 -1.20
CA ILE A 77 6.46 -3.97 -1.44
C ILE A 77 5.28 -3.01 -1.35
N ILE A 78 4.12 -3.37 -1.92
CA ILE A 78 2.91 -2.54 -1.83
C ILE A 78 2.47 -2.35 -0.37
N THR A 79 2.55 -3.42 0.43
CA THR A 79 2.15 -3.39 1.83
C THR A 79 3.10 -2.52 2.65
N GLU A 80 4.41 -2.63 2.41
CA GLU A 80 5.40 -1.78 3.09
C GLU A 80 5.28 -0.31 2.71
N LEU A 81 4.99 0.02 1.44
CA LEU A 81 4.70 1.40 1.03
C LEU A 81 3.46 1.98 1.71
N ARG A 82 2.41 1.17 1.90
CA ARG A 82 1.22 1.58 2.68
C ARG A 82 1.57 1.81 4.14
N ARG A 83 2.37 0.93 4.74
CA ARG A 83 2.82 1.06 6.13
C ARG A 83 3.63 2.34 6.33
N PHE A 84 4.57 2.63 5.43
CA PHE A 84 5.33 3.89 5.43
C PHE A 84 4.39 5.10 5.37
N THR A 85 3.46 5.10 4.43
CA THR A 85 2.50 6.21 4.22
C THR A 85 1.62 6.46 5.47
N VAL A 86 1.23 5.41 6.18
CA VAL A 86 0.38 5.52 7.38
C VAL A 86 1.18 5.86 8.64
N MET A 87 2.31 5.20 8.88
CA MET A 87 3.05 5.33 10.14
C MET A 87 4.03 6.50 10.14
N GLU A 88 4.72 6.74 9.03
CA GLU A 88 5.73 7.81 8.95
C GLU A 88 5.08 9.14 8.57
N GLU A 89 4.26 9.14 7.52
CA GLU A 89 3.65 10.38 7.02
C GLU A 89 2.30 10.71 7.65
N SER A 90 1.71 9.80 8.43
CA SER A 90 0.34 9.94 8.98
C SER A 90 -0.73 10.21 7.91
N LYS A 91 -0.52 9.75 6.67
CA LYS A 91 -1.39 10.01 5.51
C LYS A 91 -2.16 8.76 5.09
N ALA A 92 -3.22 8.41 5.81
CA ALA A 92 -4.15 7.36 5.34
C ALA A 92 -5.37 7.97 4.60
N PRO A 93 -6.04 7.18 3.73
CA PRO A 93 -7.37 7.50 3.24
C PRO A 93 -8.34 7.82 4.39
N GLN A 94 -9.23 8.80 4.20
CA GLN A 94 -10.14 9.29 5.24
C GLN A 94 -10.97 8.17 5.91
N SER A 95 -11.41 7.17 5.13
CA SER A 95 -12.15 6.02 5.65
C SER A 95 -11.33 5.20 6.64
N LEU A 96 -10.03 5.02 6.39
CA LEU A 96 -9.12 4.32 7.29
C LEU A 96 -8.77 5.15 8.52
N ASN A 97 -8.61 6.47 8.39
CA ASN A 97 -8.43 7.35 9.56
C ASN A 97 -9.63 7.29 10.52
N ASN A 98 -10.85 7.31 9.97
CA ASN A 98 -12.07 7.16 10.78
C ASN A 98 -12.10 5.79 11.47
N MET A 99 -11.69 4.73 10.77
CA MET A 99 -11.58 3.39 11.34
C MET A 99 -10.55 3.32 12.48
N PHE A 100 -9.37 3.93 12.30
CA PHE A 100 -8.33 3.97 13.34
C PHE A 100 -8.81 4.73 14.58
N GLY A 101 -9.48 5.88 14.40
CA GLY A 101 -10.06 6.61 15.52
C GLY A 101 -11.15 5.82 16.25
N ASN A 102 -12.01 5.08 15.54
CA ASN A 102 -13.00 4.22 16.19
C ASN A 102 -12.34 3.07 16.96
N LEU A 103 -11.28 2.48 16.38
CA LEU A 103 -10.54 1.40 17.01
C LEU A 103 -9.88 1.84 18.31
N GLU A 104 -9.28 3.04 18.34
CA GLU A 104 -8.65 3.61 19.53
C GLU A 104 -9.67 3.93 20.63
N ASN A 105 -10.81 4.52 20.27
CA ASN A 105 -11.80 4.97 21.26
C ASN A 105 -12.74 3.86 21.75
N ASN A 106 -13.21 3.00 20.84
CA ASN A 106 -14.26 2.01 21.12
C ASN A 106 -13.76 0.56 21.08
N GLY A 107 -12.50 0.31 20.70
CA GLY A 107 -11.99 -1.05 20.47
C GLY A 107 -12.63 -1.75 19.27
N ALA A 108 -13.38 -1.03 18.42
CA ALA A 108 -14.07 -1.57 17.27
C ALA A 108 -13.88 -0.65 16.04
N PRO A 109 -13.79 -1.20 14.81
CA PRO A 109 -13.69 -0.41 13.59
C PRO A 109 -14.90 0.49 13.33
N TRP A 110 -16.06 0.10 13.88
CA TRP A 110 -17.35 0.73 13.69
C TRP A 110 -17.69 1.63 14.88
N LYS A 111 -18.47 2.69 14.64
CA LYS A 111 -18.84 3.68 15.66
C LYS A 111 -19.99 3.24 16.59
N TYR A 112 -20.22 1.93 16.73
CA TYR A 112 -21.31 1.41 17.58
C TYR A 112 -20.85 1.29 19.03
N ALA A 113 -21.76 1.54 19.97
CA ALA A 113 -21.47 1.33 21.37
C ALA A 113 -21.33 -0.17 21.66
N ALA A 114 -20.42 -0.54 22.57
CA ALA A 114 -20.23 -1.95 22.94
C ALA A 114 -21.50 -2.59 23.52
N ALA A 115 -22.38 -1.79 24.15
CA ALA A 115 -23.66 -2.23 24.68
C ALA A 115 -24.63 -2.71 23.58
N ASP A 116 -24.59 -2.07 22.40
CA ASP A 116 -25.48 -2.37 21.27
C ASP A 116 -25.06 -3.62 20.49
N ARG A 117 -23.96 -4.28 20.89
CA ARG A 117 -23.41 -5.47 20.21
C ARG A 117 -24.40 -6.63 20.14
N LEU A 118 -25.32 -6.74 21.10
CA LEU A 118 -26.30 -7.84 21.18
C LEU A 118 -27.67 -7.50 20.61
N ASN A 119 -27.88 -6.28 20.09
CA ASN A 119 -29.20 -5.85 19.61
C ASN A 119 -29.73 -6.75 18.46
N TRP A 120 -28.84 -7.36 17.67
CA TRP A 120 -29.23 -8.32 16.62
C TRP A 120 -29.97 -9.57 17.14
N ILE A 121 -29.82 -9.91 18.42
CA ILE A 121 -30.51 -11.05 19.06
C ILE A 121 -31.99 -10.73 19.26
N GLU A 122 -32.32 -9.47 19.54
CA GLU A 122 -33.71 -9.03 19.76
C GLU A 122 -34.43 -8.68 18.44
N GLU A 123 -33.68 -8.44 17.36
CA GLU A 123 -34.22 -8.16 16.02
C GLU A 123 -34.48 -9.42 15.15
N SER A 124 -34.04 -10.60 15.59
CA SER A 124 -34.23 -11.91 14.91
C SER A 124 -35.37 -12.73 15.50
#